data_AF-A0A2W2BPZ0-F1
#
_entry.id   AF-A0A2W2BPZ0-F1
#
_cell.length_a   1.000
_cell.length_b   1.000
_cell.length_c   1.000
_cell.angle_alpha   90.00
_cell.angle_beta   90.00
_cell.angle_gamma   90.00
#
_symmetry.space_group_name_H-M   'P 1'
#
loop_
_entity.id
_entity.type
_entity.pdbx_description
1 polymer ?
#
loop_
_entity_poly.entity_id
_entity_poly.type
_entity_poly.pdbx_seq_one_letter_code
_entity_poly.pdbx_strand_id
1 'polypeptide(L)'
;MKKAVILLVLVAAVLAVFLAYPLVNENTRTSCKALERRAVTLMARDGGPEGLIIAALARQLLRSGKGKIAAEFSRQRNPDIPVPLSCTLNYWHSLIDRDWLVTALQDNLN
;
A
#
# COMPACT_ATOMS: atom_id res chain seq x y z
N MET A 1 1.08 -32.22 20.25
CA MET A 1 -0.09 -31.87 19.41
C MET A 1 -0.67 -30.50 19.75
N LYS A 2 -1.10 -30.22 20.99
CA LYS A 2 -1.69 -28.90 21.37
C LYS A 2 -0.80 -27.69 21.04
N LYS A 3 0.51 -27.77 21.31
CA LYS A 3 1.47 -26.68 20.99
C LYS A 3 1.59 -26.37 19.50
N ALA A 4 1.56 -27.38 18.64
CA ALA A 4 1.64 -27.21 17.18
C ALA A 4 0.36 -26.57 16.62
N VAL A 5 -0.81 -26.97 17.16
CA VAL A 5 -2.09 -26.34 16.81
C VAL A 5 -2.13 -24.87 17.23
N ILE A 6 -1.66 -24.55 18.44
CA ILE A 6 -1.57 -23.16 18.92
C ILE A 6 -0.64 -22.34 18.01
N LEU A 7 0.52 -22.88 17.63
CA LEU A 7 1.45 -22.20 16.73
C LEU A 7 0.80 -21.92 15.37
N LEU A 8 0.11 -22.90 14.78
CA LEU A 8 -0.60 -22.76 13.51
C LEU A 8 -1.68 -21.68 13.57
N VAL A 9 -2.48 -21.65 14.65
CA VAL A 9 -3.51 -20.62 14.85
C VAL A 9 -2.89 -19.24 14.96
N LEU A 10 -1.77 -19.10 15.69
CA LEU A 10 -1.07 -17.82 15.81
C LEU A 10 -0.54 -17.33 14.46
N VAL A 11 0.10 -18.21 13.69
CA VAL A 11 0.61 -17.86 12.34
C VAL A 11 -0.54 -17.45 11.41
N ALA A 12 -1.64 -18.20 11.42
CA ALA A 12 -2.82 -17.86 10.63
C ALA A 12 -3.43 -16.51 11.03
N ALA A 13 -3.49 -16.22 12.34
CA ALA A 13 -3.98 -14.94 12.84
C ALA A 13 -3.10 -13.77 12.41
N VAL A 14 -1.77 -13.91 12.50
CA VAL A 14 -0.82 -12.89 12.05
C VAL A 14 -0.94 -12.65 10.55
N LEU A 15 -1.04 -13.70 9.74
CA LEU A 15 -1.25 -13.59 8.29
C LEU A 15 -2.57 -12.90 7.96
N ALA A 16 -3.64 -13.22 8.69
CA ALA A 16 -4.93 -12.57 8.51
C ALA A 16 -4.86 -11.07 8.80
N VAL A 17 -4.20 -10.66 9.89
CA VAL A 17 -3.98 -9.24 10.21
C VAL A 17 -3.12 -8.58 9.14
N PHE A 18 -2.03 -9.22 8.73
CA PHE A 18 -1.12 -8.70 7.71
C PHE A 18 -1.83 -8.38 6.39
N LEU A 19 -2.74 -9.25 5.95
CA LEU A 19 -3.49 -9.08 4.70
C LEU A 19 -4.72 -8.18 4.87
N ALA A 20 -5.43 -8.23 6.00
CA ALA A 20 -6.67 -7.50 6.19
C ALA A 20 -6.45 -6.04 6.60
N TYR A 21 -5.39 -5.74 7.35
CA TYR A 21 -5.14 -4.40 7.88
C TYR A 21 -5.11 -3.29 6.81
N PRO A 22 -4.39 -3.43 5.66
CA PRO A 22 -4.40 -2.40 4.63
C PRO A 22 -5.81 -2.14 4.05
N LEU A 23 -6.62 -3.20 3.90
CA LEU A 23 -7.97 -3.09 3.34
C LEU A 23 -8.90 -2.35 4.31
N VAL A 24 -8.84 -2.69 5.60
CA VAL A 24 -9.66 -2.07 6.65
C VAL A 24 -9.22 -0.64 6.90
N ASN A 25 -7.92 -0.40 7.10
CA ASN A 25 -7.39 0.91 7.45
C ASN A 25 -7.62 1.94 6.35
N GLU A 26 -7.45 1.54 5.09
CA GLU A 26 -7.67 2.44 3.95
C GLU A 26 -9.11 2.40 3.42
N ASN A 27 -10.00 1.57 3.99
CA ASN A 27 -11.36 1.32 3.52
C ASN A 27 -11.43 1.00 2.01
N THR A 28 -10.70 -0.04 1.59
CA THR A 28 -10.61 -0.49 0.19
C THR A 28 -10.87 -1.99 0.04
N ARG A 29 -11.11 -2.42 -1.20
CA ARG A 29 -11.35 -3.84 -1.54
C ARG A 29 -10.12 -4.57 -2.06
N THR A 30 -9.02 -3.86 -2.33
CA THR A 30 -7.80 -4.45 -2.92
C THR A 30 -6.56 -3.82 -2.31
N SER A 31 -5.51 -4.61 -2.09
CA SER A 31 -4.26 -4.15 -1.47
C SER A 31 -3.58 -3.03 -2.25
N CYS A 32 -3.61 -3.05 -3.59
CA CYS A 32 -3.01 -2.00 -4.40
C CYS A 32 -3.78 -0.68 -4.28
N LYS A 33 -5.11 -0.72 -4.16
CA LYS A 33 -5.91 0.50 -3.92
C LYS A 33 -5.64 1.06 -2.52
N ALA A 34 -5.40 0.20 -1.53
CA ALA A 34 -4.96 0.63 -0.20
C ALA A 34 -3.60 1.37 -0.29
N LEU A 35 -2.63 0.80 -1.01
CA LEU A 35 -1.33 1.42 -1.23
C LEU A 35 -1.43 2.79 -1.92
N GLU A 36 -2.28 2.92 -2.95
CA GLU A 36 -2.52 4.21 -3.62
C GLU A 36 -3.11 5.25 -2.67
N ARG A 37 -4.11 4.88 -1.85
CA ARG A 37 -4.69 5.80 -0.86
C ARG A 37 -3.67 6.25 0.16
N ARG A 38 -2.80 5.34 0.59
CA ARG A 38 -1.72 5.65 1.52
C ARG A 38 -0.73 6.63 0.91
N ALA A 39 -0.27 6.40 -0.32
CA ALA A 39 0.63 7.29 -1.04
C ALA A 39 0.06 8.72 -1.13
N VAL A 40 -1.20 8.84 -1.54
CA VAL A 40 -1.91 10.13 -1.60
C VAL A 40 -1.99 10.82 -0.25
N THR A 41 -2.23 10.05 0.81
CA THR A 41 -2.34 10.59 2.17
C THR A 41 -0.99 11.11 2.66
N LEU A 42 0.11 10.44 2.31
CA LEU A 42 1.47 10.88 2.62
C LEU A 42 1.82 12.15 1.82
N MET A 43 1.59 12.15 0.50
CA MET A 43 1.78 13.34 -0.34
C MET A 43 1.00 14.57 0.17
N ALA A 44 -0.25 14.36 0.63
CA ALA A 44 -1.07 15.43 1.20
C ALA A 44 -0.53 15.98 2.53
N ARG A 45 0.14 15.12 3.33
CA ARG A 45 0.68 15.49 4.64
C ARG A 45 2.03 16.17 4.52
N ASP A 46 2.90 15.65 3.66
CA ASP A 46 4.31 16.02 3.64
C ASP A 46 4.61 17.15 2.64
N GLY A 47 3.75 17.38 1.65
CA GLY A 47 3.95 18.41 0.62
C GLY A 47 3.43 19.83 0.95
N GLY A 48 2.94 20.08 2.16
CA GLY A 48 2.42 21.41 2.55
C GLY A 48 1.26 21.91 1.66
N PRO A 49 1.12 23.23 1.42
CA PRO A 49 0.04 23.79 0.59
C PRO A 49 0.02 23.26 -0.85
N GLU A 50 1.19 23.00 -1.44
CA GLU A 50 1.32 22.47 -2.80
C GLU A 50 0.99 20.96 -2.85
N GLY A 51 1.37 20.22 -1.81
CA GLY A 51 1.02 18.81 -1.61
C GLY A 51 -0.48 18.57 -1.53
N LEU A 52 -1.26 19.53 -1.02
CA LEU A 52 -2.72 19.46 -1.02
C LEU A 52 -3.31 19.50 -2.44
N ILE A 53 -2.74 20.30 -3.34
CA ILE A 53 -3.18 20.43 -4.73
C ILE A 53 -2.82 19.17 -5.51
N ILE A 54 -1.58 18.70 -5.37
CA ILE A 54 -1.10 17.45 -5.99
C ILE A 54 -1.91 16.26 -5.47
N ALA A 55 -2.16 16.20 -4.16
CA ALA A 55 -2.99 15.15 -3.58
C ALA A 55 -4.44 15.22 -4.05
N ALA A 56 -5.01 16.41 -4.26
CA ALA A 56 -6.37 16.54 -4.82
C ALA A 56 -6.44 15.99 -6.25
N LEU A 57 -5.46 16.33 -7.09
CA LEU A 57 -5.34 15.80 -8.46
C LEU A 57 -5.10 14.29 -8.45
N ALA A 58 -4.19 13.81 -7.60
CA ALA A 58 -3.91 12.39 -7.44
C ALA A 58 -5.14 11.62 -6.95
N ARG A 59 -5.93 12.16 -6.00
CA ARG A 59 -7.22 11.56 -5.59
C ARG A 59 -8.18 11.43 -6.76
N GLN A 60 -8.28 12.46 -7.60
CA GLN A 60 -9.15 12.47 -8.76
C GLN A 60 -8.74 11.35 -9.75
N LEU A 61 -7.45 11.26 -10.07
CA LEU A 61 -6.91 10.24 -10.98
C LEU A 61 -7.02 8.82 -10.41
N LEU A 62 -6.68 8.64 -9.14
CA LEU A 62 -6.63 7.34 -8.48
C LEU A 62 -8.02 6.79 -8.11
N ARG A 63 -9.03 7.64 -7.95
CA ARG A 63 -10.44 7.19 -7.88
C ARG A 63 -10.81 6.35 -9.09
N SER A 64 -10.33 6.73 -10.26
CA SER A 64 -10.56 6.03 -11.54
C SER A 64 -9.58 4.87 -11.76
N GLY A 65 -8.35 4.99 -11.25
CA GLY A 65 -7.27 4.01 -11.41
C GLY A 65 -7.52 2.64 -10.75
N LYS A 66 -8.34 2.57 -9.70
CA LYS A 66 -8.71 1.31 -8.99
C LYS A 66 -7.50 0.44 -8.53
N GLY A 67 -6.34 1.02 -8.20
CA GLY A 67 -5.16 0.25 -7.80
C GLY A 67 -4.17 -0.02 -8.95
N LYS A 68 -4.42 0.45 -10.17
CA LYS A 68 -3.58 0.15 -11.34
C LYS A 68 -2.18 0.76 -11.28
N ILE A 69 -2.02 1.95 -10.71
CA ILE A 69 -0.72 2.63 -10.62
C ILE A 69 0.14 1.89 -9.60
N ALA A 70 -0.41 1.61 -8.41
CA ALA A 70 0.29 0.81 -7.42
C ALA A 70 0.55 -0.62 -7.90
N ALA A 71 -0.34 -1.21 -8.71
CA ALA A 71 -0.14 -2.53 -9.28
C ALA A 71 1.05 -2.55 -10.25
N GLU A 72 1.15 -1.55 -11.12
CA GLU A 72 2.26 -1.42 -12.06
C GLU A 72 3.59 -1.15 -11.33
N PHE A 73 3.61 -0.17 -10.42
CA PHE A 73 4.75 0.08 -9.54
C PHE A 73 5.20 -1.20 -8.80
N SER A 74 4.24 -1.95 -8.25
CA SER A 74 4.52 -3.18 -7.51
C SER A 74 5.03 -4.32 -8.39
N ARG A 75 4.66 -4.37 -9.67
CA ARG A 75 5.21 -5.31 -10.66
C ARG A 75 6.64 -4.97 -11.04
N GLN A 76 6.91 -3.69 -11.28
CA GLN A 76 8.25 -3.24 -11.65
C GLN A 76 9.23 -3.42 -10.49
N ARG A 77 8.80 -3.12 -9.26
CA ARG A 77 9.66 -3.24 -8.08
C ARG A 77 9.87 -4.67 -7.61
N ASN A 78 8.84 -5.51 -7.66
CA ASN A 78 8.92 -6.91 -7.24
C ASN A 78 8.34 -7.83 -8.34
N PRO A 79 9.09 -8.09 -9.42
CA PRO A 79 8.60 -8.87 -10.55
C PRO A 79 8.27 -10.32 -10.20
N ASP A 80 8.97 -10.88 -9.20
CA ASP A 80 8.83 -12.28 -8.80
C ASP A 80 7.70 -12.53 -7.78
N ILE A 81 7.02 -11.47 -7.31
CA ILE A 81 6.02 -11.54 -6.26
C ILE A 81 4.63 -11.24 -6.84
N PRO A 82 3.59 -12.02 -6.49
CA PRO A 82 2.22 -11.70 -6.88
C PRO A 82 1.84 -10.28 -6.49
N VAL A 83 1.28 -9.54 -7.45
CA VAL A 83 0.97 -8.11 -7.30
C VAL A 83 0.21 -7.75 -6.02
N PRO A 84 -0.84 -8.49 -5.59
CA PRO A 84 -1.54 -8.16 -4.35
C PRO A 84 -0.64 -8.26 -3.09
N LEU A 85 0.28 -9.23 -3.06
CA LEU A 85 1.25 -9.39 -1.98
C LEU A 85 2.31 -8.28 -2.03
N SER A 86 2.83 -7.97 -3.21
CA SER A 86 3.78 -6.86 -3.41
C SER A 86 3.17 -5.53 -2.94
N CYS A 87 1.93 -5.23 -3.32
CA CYS A 87 1.20 -4.05 -2.85
C CYS A 87 1.01 -4.05 -1.32
N THR A 88 0.76 -5.22 -0.71
CA THR A 88 0.61 -5.35 0.74
C THR A 88 1.94 -5.13 1.47
N LEU A 89 3.03 -5.71 0.97
CA LEU A 89 4.38 -5.52 1.52
C LEU A 89 4.80 -4.05 1.45
N ASN A 90 4.60 -3.43 0.28
CA ASN A 90 4.86 -2.01 0.08
C ASN A 90 4.00 -1.12 0.99
N TYR A 91 2.76 -1.54 1.30
CA TYR A 91 1.91 -0.83 2.25
C TYR A 91 2.52 -0.85 3.65
N TRP A 92 2.89 -2.03 4.15
CA TRP A 92 3.52 -2.16 5.46
C TRP A 92 4.85 -1.43 5.53
N HIS A 93 5.63 -1.46 4.45
CA HIS A 93 6.87 -0.72 4.36
C HIS A 93 6.63 0.80 4.52
N SER A 94 5.58 1.34 3.88
CA SER A 94 5.20 2.76 4.01
C SER A 94 4.72 3.19 5.39
N LEU A 95 4.44 2.25 6.30
CA LEU A 95 4.13 2.56 7.70
C LEU A 95 5.41 2.75 8.52
N ILE A 96 6.47 2.03 8.15
CA ILE A 96 7.77 2.05 8.83
C ILE A 96 8.63 3.18 8.26
N ASP A 97 8.73 3.26 6.94
CA ASP A 97 9.44 4.29 6.19
C ASP A 97 8.45 5.04 5.29
N ARG A 98 8.03 6.22 5.76
CA ARG A 98 6.93 6.98 5.15
C ARG A 98 7.39 7.71 3.88
N ASP A 99 8.59 8.28 3.94
CA ASP A 99 9.13 9.13 2.88
C ASP A 99 9.55 8.29 1.67
N TRP A 100 9.93 7.03 1.90
CA TRP A 100 10.25 6.07 0.85
C TRP A 100 9.13 5.93 -0.19
N LEU A 101 7.86 5.81 0.23
CA LEU A 101 6.77 5.51 -0.72
C LEU A 101 6.55 6.67 -1.70
N VAL A 102 6.64 7.91 -1.21
CA VAL A 102 6.45 9.10 -2.04
C VAL A 102 7.62 9.26 -3.01
N THR A 103 8.85 9.12 -2.50
CA THR A 103 10.08 9.22 -3.29
C THR A 103 10.12 8.14 -4.38
N ALA A 104 9.85 6.89 -4.02
CA ALA A 104 9.86 5.77 -4.96
C ALA A 104 8.80 5.93 -6.07
N LEU A 105 7.64 6.54 -5.78
CA LEU A 105 6.65 6.84 -6.80
C LEU A 105 7.10 7.97 -7.73
N GLN A 106 7.74 9.02 -7.19
CA GLN A 106 8.27 10.12 -7.99
C GLN A 106 9.38 9.65 -8.94
N ASP A 107 10.31 8.82 -8.46
CA ASP A 107 11.43 8.30 -9.25
C ASP A 107 10.99 7.37 -10.40
N ASN A 108 9.84 6.72 -10.29
CA ASN A 108 9.30 5.83 -11.33
C ASN A 108 8.29 6.55 -12.27
N LEU A 109 7.96 7.80 -12.00
CA LEU A 109 7.05 8.62 -12.81
C LEU A 109 7.77 9.69 -13.65
N ASN A 110 9.07 9.92 -13.39
CA ASN A 110 9.99 10.67 -14.25
C ASN A 110 10.67 9.75 -15.27
#